data_AF-A0A847LIF7-F1
#
_entry.id   AF-A0A847LIF7-F1
#
_cell.length_a   1.000
_cell.length_b   1.000
_cell.length_c   1.000
_cell.angle_alpha   90.00
_cell.angle_beta   90.00
_cell.angle_gamma   90.00
#
_symmetry.space_group_name_H-M   'P 1'
#
loop_
_entity.id
_entity.type
_entity.pdbx_description
1 polymer ?
#
loop_
_entity_poly.entity_id
_entity_poly.type
_entity_poly.pdbx_seq_one_letter_code
_entity_poly.pdbx_strand_id
1 'polypeptide(L)'
;MLAFALLVFSFVVLITAFQGAGRETPFTSEHFTAMFLAQKVMEDIAQRTAENPHFFTELVRDAEGEAVPVVDGHSKYFRLLENTRNFNQLLPEEDDPITGGDLYEQLKPFQVKVSTRLQEDPVTGGVRRNLVLVEIHLTWTSKEGLARDYRLAQFIQGNSDDLLAEDPQTTLSPAAQARLDQLAVAALAKMMAADVPALAGAVPGQFTVEDLAGHSPGAQPAALLEVGRMLTLVDGTLAEDDRLSTRIAALEVERDAVRAVLQKSDKSAADQETCLRFLDLQKRIAALCEQKGVADVGHLLLLERSLPALAPIFADPQVLGTLVSRYTPMLMAILSDAEEIAHLTILAFSSAEKCYLSMVSPPVISVLPRRKEPAYLRKALDIQKVGILMESRDGEARQRLADFTHNLDLFQRKYRGQHPNFTDFLTAEQKLAASLASLRAAYAGIVKAFRTIGTQSDRIQQIVRSVPGQYSGR
;
A
#
# COMPACT_ATOMS: atom_id res chain seq x y z
N MET A 1 -13.99 26.37 8.16
CA MET A 1 -13.06 26.35 9.30
C MET A 1 -11.87 25.41 9.10
N LEU A 2 -12.06 24.17 8.62
CA LEU A 2 -10.94 23.24 8.37
C LEU A 2 -9.94 23.73 7.30
N ALA A 3 -10.44 24.36 6.21
CA ALA A 3 -9.59 24.94 5.17
C ALA A 3 -8.77 26.16 5.66
N PHE A 4 -9.32 26.93 6.61
CA PHE A 4 -8.61 28.06 7.23
C PHE A 4 -7.57 27.55 8.24
N ALA A 5 -7.85 26.46 8.95
CA ALA A 5 -6.90 25.80 9.84
C ALA A 5 -5.71 25.19 9.08
N LEU A 6 -5.95 24.59 7.89
CA LEU A 6 -4.88 24.09 7.01
C LEU A 6 -4.00 25.21 6.44
N LEU A 7 -4.61 26.35 6.07
CA LEU A 7 -3.90 27.53 5.56
C LEU A 7 -3.09 28.23 6.66
N VAL A 8 -3.62 28.25 7.89
CA VAL A 8 -2.88 28.75 9.07
C VAL A 8 -1.77 27.77 9.47
N PHE A 9 -1.95 26.46 9.34
CA PHE A 9 -0.88 25.48 9.63
C PHE A 9 0.27 25.56 8.62
N SER A 10 -0.03 25.78 7.32
CA SER A 10 1.01 26.02 6.30
C SER A 10 1.70 27.37 6.48
N PHE A 11 0.98 28.42 6.92
CA PHE A 11 1.60 29.69 7.30
C PHE A 11 2.44 29.60 8.58
N VAL A 12 2.02 28.81 9.58
CA VAL A 12 2.76 28.62 10.84
C VAL A 12 4.05 27.84 10.60
N VAL A 13 4.04 26.80 9.74
CA VAL A 13 5.27 26.11 9.32
C VAL A 13 6.22 27.05 8.58
N LEU A 14 5.69 27.95 7.73
CA LEU A 14 6.47 29.01 7.10
C LEU A 14 7.09 29.93 8.18
N ILE A 15 6.30 30.42 9.14
CA ILE A 15 6.73 31.37 10.19
C ILE A 15 7.70 30.74 11.21
N THR A 16 7.56 29.46 11.56
CA THR A 16 8.53 28.79 12.45
C THR A 16 9.88 28.54 11.77
N ALA A 17 9.93 28.43 10.44
CA ALA A 17 11.20 28.47 9.70
C ALA A 17 11.85 29.88 9.76
N PHE A 18 11.07 30.94 9.97
CA PHE A 18 11.57 32.32 10.11
C PHE A 18 12.01 32.71 11.53
N GLN A 19 11.69 31.95 12.58
CA GLN A 19 11.98 32.34 13.97
C GLN A 19 13.19 31.62 14.61
N GLY A 20 13.80 30.65 13.92
CA GLY A 20 14.90 29.84 14.46
C GLY A 20 16.31 30.42 14.38
N ALA A 21 16.54 31.53 13.68
CA ALA A 21 17.87 32.13 13.55
C ALA A 21 17.80 33.65 13.69
N GLY A 22 18.29 34.16 14.83
CA GLY A 22 18.47 35.59 15.10
C GLY A 22 19.58 36.23 14.26
N ARG A 23 19.45 36.16 12.93
CA ARG A 23 20.17 36.98 11.95
C ARG A 23 19.19 37.27 10.82
N GLU A 24 18.82 38.53 10.66
CA GLU A 24 18.21 39.04 9.43
C GLU A 24 19.21 38.84 8.29
N THR A 25 19.24 37.65 7.71
CA THR A 25 19.93 37.42 6.44
C THR A 25 19.08 38.08 5.36
N PRO A 26 19.56 39.13 4.67
CA PRO A 26 18.85 39.63 3.51
C PRO A 26 18.69 38.47 2.52
N PHE A 27 17.46 38.18 2.11
CA PHE A 27 17.14 37.14 1.14
C PHE A 27 17.76 37.53 -0.21
N THR A 28 18.94 37.00 -0.51
CA THR A 28 19.63 37.20 -1.79
C THR A 28 19.03 36.30 -2.88
N SER A 29 19.27 36.61 -4.16
CA SER A 29 18.85 35.73 -5.26
C SER A 29 19.47 34.32 -5.15
N GLU A 30 20.66 34.22 -4.55
CA GLU A 30 21.33 32.95 -4.27
C GLU A 30 20.56 32.13 -3.22
N HIS A 31 19.97 32.79 -2.21
CA HIS A 31 19.13 32.12 -1.23
C HIS A 31 17.83 31.57 -1.85
N PHE A 32 17.19 32.33 -2.74
CA PHE A 32 16.04 31.82 -3.51
C PHE A 32 16.42 30.67 -4.44
N THR A 33 17.61 30.73 -5.04
CA THR A 33 18.15 29.62 -5.84
C THR A 33 18.33 28.38 -4.96
N ALA A 34 18.89 28.52 -3.75
CA ALA A 34 19.01 27.42 -2.79
C ALA A 34 17.64 26.81 -2.45
N MET A 35 16.64 27.65 -2.15
CA MET A 35 15.29 27.17 -1.86
C MET A 35 14.72 26.34 -3.02
N PHE A 36 14.84 26.84 -4.25
CA PHE A 36 14.33 26.15 -5.45
C PHE A 36 15.04 24.81 -5.68
N LEU A 37 16.37 24.77 -5.57
CA LEU A 37 17.15 23.54 -5.70
C LEU A 37 16.76 22.51 -4.65
N ALA A 38 16.57 22.93 -3.40
CA ALA A 38 16.16 22.04 -2.32
C ALA A 38 14.76 21.49 -2.54
N GLN A 39 13.81 22.33 -2.94
CA GLN A 39 12.46 21.90 -3.26
C GLN A 39 12.43 20.91 -4.42
N LYS A 40 13.18 21.18 -5.50
CA LYS A 40 13.32 20.26 -6.63
C LYS A 40 13.84 18.91 -6.17
N VAL A 41 14.92 18.88 -5.40
CA VAL A 41 15.49 17.62 -4.89
C VAL A 41 14.47 16.88 -4.01
N MET A 42 13.69 17.60 -3.19
CA MET A 42 12.65 16.99 -2.36
C MET A 42 11.52 16.39 -3.21
N GLU A 43 11.05 17.11 -4.22
CA GLU A 43 10.02 16.65 -5.15
C GLU A 43 10.50 15.42 -5.94
N ASP A 44 11.74 15.43 -6.42
CA ASP A 44 12.39 14.28 -7.05
C ASP A 44 12.45 13.07 -6.12
N ILE A 45 12.83 13.26 -4.85
CA ILE A 45 12.91 12.16 -3.87
C ILE A 45 11.52 11.62 -3.59
N ALA A 46 10.53 12.48 -3.39
CA ALA A 46 9.15 12.08 -3.15
C ALA A 46 8.58 11.31 -4.36
N GLN A 47 8.81 11.81 -5.57
CA GLN A 47 8.40 11.16 -6.80
C GLN A 47 9.11 9.82 -6.99
N ARG A 48 10.44 9.75 -6.83
CA ARG A 48 11.20 8.50 -6.95
C ARG A 48 10.81 7.48 -5.90
N THR A 49 10.52 7.90 -4.68
CA THR A 49 10.00 7.01 -3.62
C THR A 49 8.64 6.44 -4.00
N ALA A 50 7.78 7.28 -4.60
CA ALA A 50 6.49 6.83 -5.12
C ALA A 50 6.65 5.91 -6.34
N GLU A 51 7.67 6.12 -7.19
CA GLU A 51 7.92 5.40 -8.45
C GLU A 51 8.80 4.15 -8.31
N ASN A 52 9.63 4.03 -7.29
CA ASN A 52 10.51 2.90 -7.01
C ASN A 52 10.59 2.65 -5.49
N PRO A 53 10.06 1.52 -4.96
CA PRO A 53 10.10 1.25 -3.54
C PRO A 53 11.52 0.92 -3.07
N HIS A 54 12.36 0.34 -3.93
CA HIS A 54 13.78 0.09 -3.64
C HIS A 54 14.56 1.38 -3.41
N PHE A 55 14.12 2.50 -4.00
CA PHE A 55 14.72 3.81 -3.73
C PHE A 55 14.51 4.22 -2.28
N PHE A 56 13.40 3.84 -1.64
CA PHE A 56 13.19 4.08 -0.22
C PHE A 56 14.23 3.31 0.63
N THR A 57 14.50 2.05 0.30
CA THR A 57 15.55 1.25 0.95
C THR A 57 16.93 1.90 0.76
N GLU A 58 17.24 2.40 -0.44
CA GLU A 58 18.49 3.13 -0.71
C GLU A 58 18.58 4.43 0.09
N LEU A 59 17.49 5.20 0.18
CA LEU A 59 17.43 6.42 0.98
C LEU A 59 17.73 6.14 2.44
N VAL A 60 17.19 5.05 3.01
CA VAL A 60 17.48 4.64 4.40
C VAL A 60 18.95 4.23 4.57
N ARG A 61 19.53 3.54 3.58
CA ARG A 61 20.92 3.07 3.63
C ARG A 61 21.94 4.21 3.50
N ASP A 62 21.67 5.18 2.63
CA ASP A 62 22.55 6.32 2.36
C ASP A 62 22.45 7.43 3.45
N ALA A 63 22.10 7.05 4.69
CA ALA A 63 21.65 7.92 5.80
C ALA A 63 22.40 9.26 5.97
N GLU A 64 23.72 9.27 5.77
CA GLU A 64 24.54 10.47 5.76
C GLU A 64 25.16 10.67 4.36
N GLY A 65 24.36 11.04 3.37
CA GLY A 65 24.86 11.25 2.01
C GLY A 65 26.01 12.27 1.93
N GLU A 66 26.73 12.26 0.81
CA GLU A 66 27.86 13.14 0.58
C GLU A 66 27.41 14.50 0.00
N ALA A 67 28.19 15.55 0.31
CA ALA A 67 28.01 16.85 -0.32
C ALA A 67 28.62 16.81 -1.73
N VAL A 68 27.76 16.93 -2.75
CA VAL A 68 28.14 16.83 -4.15
C VAL A 68 27.76 18.10 -4.91
N PRO A 69 28.55 18.51 -5.92
CA PRO A 69 28.20 19.65 -6.77
C PRO A 69 26.83 19.47 -7.45
N VAL A 70 26.11 20.57 -7.61
CA VAL A 70 24.85 20.63 -8.38
C VAL A 70 25.12 20.56 -9.89
N VAL A 71 26.32 20.93 -10.32
CA VAL A 71 26.78 20.93 -11.72
C VAL A 71 27.58 19.67 -12.06
N ASP A 72 27.97 19.53 -13.32
CA ASP A 72 28.84 18.47 -13.84
C ASP A 72 28.29 17.04 -13.70
N GLY A 73 27.02 16.91 -13.30
CA GLY A 73 26.32 15.62 -13.20
C GLY A 73 26.79 14.73 -12.05
N HIS A 74 27.56 15.27 -11.09
CA HIS A 74 28.05 14.53 -9.93
C HIS A 74 26.92 14.12 -8.98
N SER A 75 25.86 14.92 -8.89
CA SER A 75 24.69 14.61 -8.08
C SER A 75 23.69 13.73 -8.83
N LYS A 76 23.25 12.63 -8.20
CA LYS A 76 22.17 11.76 -8.72
C LYS A 76 20.83 12.49 -8.93
N TYR A 77 20.67 13.67 -8.33
CA TYR A 77 19.50 14.54 -8.46
C TYR A 77 19.63 15.59 -9.56
N PHE A 78 20.84 15.88 -10.04
CA PHE A 78 21.10 16.88 -11.09
C PHE A 78 21.83 16.28 -12.31
N ARG A 79 21.87 14.95 -12.41
CA ARG A 79 22.48 14.22 -13.52
C ARG A 79 21.77 14.47 -14.86
N LEU A 80 20.48 14.78 -14.83
CA LEU A 80 19.65 15.10 -16.00
C LEU A 80 18.84 16.37 -15.68
N LEU A 81 18.81 17.34 -16.59
CA LEU A 81 17.98 18.54 -16.50
C LEU A 81 16.91 18.53 -17.60
N GLU A 82 15.71 19.03 -17.29
CA GLU A 82 14.69 19.23 -18.33
C GLU A 82 15.17 20.28 -19.35
N ASN A 83 15.39 19.86 -20.60
CA ASN A 83 15.59 20.79 -21.70
C ASN A 83 14.29 21.55 -22.02
N THR A 84 14.40 22.87 -22.18
CA THR A 84 13.29 23.81 -22.46
C THR A 84 12.47 23.52 -23.72
N ARG A 85 12.86 22.57 -24.57
CA ARG A 85 12.08 22.16 -25.75
C ARG A 85 10.82 21.36 -25.40
N ASN A 86 10.81 20.63 -24.29
CA ASN A 86 9.65 19.85 -23.83
C ASN A 86 9.68 19.73 -22.30
N PHE A 87 8.99 20.64 -21.60
CA PHE A 87 8.84 20.69 -20.12
C PHE A 87 8.09 19.49 -19.51
N ASN A 88 8.03 18.36 -20.20
CA ASN A 88 7.11 17.28 -19.90
C ASN A 88 7.74 15.87 -20.02
N GLN A 89 9.02 15.79 -20.38
CA GLN A 89 9.78 14.54 -20.48
C GLN A 89 11.28 14.81 -20.35
N LEU A 90 11.94 14.13 -19.40
CA LEU A 90 13.39 14.00 -19.39
C LEU A 90 13.80 12.91 -20.40
N LEU A 91 14.64 13.25 -21.37
CA LEU A 91 15.17 12.37 -22.41
C LEU A 91 16.67 12.15 -22.18
N PRO A 92 17.08 11.03 -21.54
CA PRO A 92 18.48 10.65 -21.48
C PRO A 92 19.02 10.51 -22.91
N GLU A 93 20.15 11.16 -23.20
CA GLU A 93 20.76 11.40 -24.54
C GLU A 93 20.41 12.74 -25.22
N GLU A 94 19.36 13.44 -24.77
CA GLU A 94 19.08 14.85 -25.16
C GLU A 94 19.29 15.84 -24.01
N ASP A 95 19.09 15.39 -22.78
CA ASP A 95 19.25 16.16 -21.55
C ASP A 95 20.61 15.90 -20.92
N ASP A 96 21.51 16.87 -21.05
CA ASP A 96 22.85 16.84 -20.48
C ASP A 96 22.88 17.44 -19.06
N PRO A 97 23.82 17.00 -18.21
CA PRO A 97 24.10 17.70 -16.97
C PRO A 97 24.51 19.15 -17.26
N ILE A 98 24.35 20.00 -16.24
CA ILE A 98 24.78 21.40 -16.31
C ILE A 98 26.30 21.42 -16.40
N THR A 99 26.82 21.64 -17.60
CA THR A 99 28.26 21.58 -17.91
C THR A 99 28.80 22.91 -18.47
N GLY A 100 27.93 23.88 -18.75
CA GLY A 100 28.31 25.21 -19.23
C GLY A 100 27.15 26.20 -19.36
N GLY A 101 27.47 27.46 -19.66
CA GLY A 101 26.50 28.55 -19.83
C GLY A 101 26.17 29.33 -18.55
N ASP A 102 25.25 30.30 -18.64
CA ASP A 102 24.92 31.20 -17.52
C ASP A 102 24.36 30.46 -16.30
N LEU A 103 23.57 29.41 -16.54
CA LEU A 103 23.04 28.55 -15.48
C LEU A 103 24.14 27.75 -14.77
N TYR A 104 25.19 27.35 -15.50
CA TYR A 104 26.36 26.69 -14.89
C TYR A 104 27.07 27.64 -13.94
N GLU A 105 27.39 28.86 -14.37
CA GLU A 105 28.07 29.84 -13.52
C GLU A 105 27.23 30.24 -12.30
N GLN A 106 25.90 30.26 -12.44
CA GLN A 106 24.99 30.50 -11.31
C GLN A 106 25.01 29.35 -10.29
N LEU A 107 25.03 28.09 -10.76
CA LEU A 107 24.83 26.91 -9.90
C LEU A 107 26.13 26.25 -9.43
N LYS A 108 27.26 26.51 -10.10
CA LYS A 108 28.59 25.98 -9.76
C LYS A 108 28.99 26.18 -8.28
N PRO A 109 28.63 27.29 -7.59
CA PRO A 109 28.97 27.45 -6.18
C PRO A 109 28.19 26.53 -5.23
N PHE A 110 27.10 25.91 -5.69
CA PHE A 110 26.20 25.13 -4.85
C PHE A 110 26.61 23.66 -4.76
N GLN A 111 26.60 23.15 -3.54
CA GLN A 111 26.71 21.73 -3.22
C GLN A 111 25.45 21.26 -2.50
N VAL A 112 24.96 20.08 -2.85
CA VAL A 112 23.82 19.43 -2.22
C VAL A 112 24.28 18.21 -1.43
N LYS A 113 23.81 18.10 -0.19
CA LYS A 113 23.89 16.90 0.64
C LYS A 113 22.46 16.48 1.00
N VAL A 114 22.15 15.20 0.81
CA VAL A 114 20.88 14.62 1.26
C VAL A 114 21.19 13.66 2.39
N SER A 115 20.49 13.79 3.51
CA SER A 115 20.62 12.92 4.67
C SER A 115 19.24 12.41 5.07
N THR A 116 19.18 11.22 5.63
CA THR A 116 17.92 10.60 6.04
C THR A 116 18.03 10.07 7.46
N ARG A 117 16.91 10.14 8.19
CA ARG A 117 16.81 9.62 9.54
C ARG A 117 15.46 8.94 9.73
N LEU A 118 15.50 7.66 10.12
CA LEU A 118 14.30 6.95 10.55
C LEU A 118 13.69 7.59 11.79
N GLN A 119 12.36 7.65 11.84
CA GLN A 119 11.66 8.25 12.96
C GLN A 119 11.33 7.23 14.03
N GLU A 120 11.42 7.63 15.29
CA GLU A 120 10.89 6.85 16.40
C GLU A 120 9.38 7.07 16.51
N ASP A 121 8.66 6.00 16.81
CA ASP A 121 7.25 6.07 17.14
C ASP A 121 7.12 6.67 18.56
N PRO A 122 6.43 7.80 18.72
CA PRO A 122 6.33 8.49 20.01
C PRO A 122 5.52 7.71 21.06
N VAL A 123 4.76 6.68 20.65
CA VAL A 123 3.93 5.86 21.53
C VAL A 123 4.67 4.59 21.93
N THR A 124 5.33 3.93 20.98
CA THR A 124 5.97 2.63 21.25
C THR A 124 7.46 2.72 21.52
N GLY A 125 8.12 3.84 21.19
CA GLY A 125 9.58 3.98 21.19
C GLY A 125 10.27 3.15 20.10
N GLY A 126 9.52 2.41 19.28
CA GLY A 126 10.05 1.61 18.19
C GLY A 126 10.25 2.46 16.93
N VAL A 127 11.17 2.07 16.05
CA VAL A 127 11.44 2.81 14.82
C VAL A 127 10.31 2.61 13.80
N ARG A 128 9.76 3.70 13.26
CA ARG A 128 8.81 3.73 12.13
C ARG A 128 9.55 3.46 10.82
N ARG A 129 9.62 2.19 10.44
CA ARG A 129 10.35 1.70 9.27
C ARG A 129 9.80 2.15 7.92
N ASN A 130 8.57 2.67 7.89
CA ASN A 130 7.92 3.21 6.70
C ASN A 130 7.95 4.75 6.63
N LEU A 131 8.72 5.40 7.51
CA LEU A 131 8.78 6.85 7.61
C LEU A 131 10.22 7.32 7.85
N VAL A 132 10.75 8.08 6.89
CA VAL A 132 12.05 8.76 7.01
C VAL A 132 11.86 10.26 7.03
N LEU A 133 12.63 10.94 7.87
CA LEU A 133 12.90 12.36 7.71
C LEU A 133 14.02 12.49 6.67
N VAL A 134 13.73 13.16 5.57
CA VAL A 134 14.74 13.54 4.57
C VAL A 134 15.14 14.98 4.82
N GLU A 135 16.43 15.21 5.01
CA GLU A 135 17.04 16.53 5.17
C GLU A 135 17.92 16.85 3.96
N ILE A 136 17.61 17.92 3.26
CA ILE A 136 18.40 18.45 2.15
C ILE A 136 19.17 19.64 2.67
N HIS A 137 20.48 19.55 2.61
CA HIS A 137 21.41 20.60 3.00
C HIS A 137 22.11 21.12 1.75
N LEU A 138 21.82 22.38 1.41
CA LEU A 138 22.54 23.11 0.37
C LEU A 138 23.57 24.02 1.02
N THR A 139 24.78 23.99 0.49
CA THR A 139 25.86 24.88 0.90
C THR A 139 26.42 25.58 -0.32
N TRP A 140 26.74 26.86 -0.19
CA TRP A 140 27.36 27.64 -1.26
C TRP A 140 28.26 28.73 -0.73
N THR A 141 29.15 29.23 -1.59
CA THR A 141 29.92 30.44 -1.34
C THR A 141 29.25 31.60 -2.06
N SER A 142 28.81 32.63 -1.33
CA SER A 142 28.16 33.81 -1.93
C SER A 142 29.14 34.59 -2.82
N LYS A 143 28.61 35.47 -3.67
CA LYS A 143 29.42 36.45 -4.42
C LYS A 143 30.35 37.30 -3.54
N GLU A 144 30.05 37.48 -2.26
CA GLU A 144 30.93 38.18 -1.31
C GLU A 144 32.00 37.27 -0.68
N GLY A 145 32.09 36.01 -1.09
CA GLY A 145 33.03 35.02 -0.53
C GLY A 145 32.59 34.40 0.79
N LEU A 146 31.34 34.59 1.21
CA LEU A 146 30.83 34.08 2.49
C LEU A 146 30.21 32.69 2.31
N ALA A 147 30.56 31.75 3.19
CA ALA A 147 29.88 30.46 3.26
C ALA A 147 28.44 30.64 3.75
N ARG A 148 27.50 30.03 3.04
CA ARG A 148 26.06 30.06 3.32
C ARG A 148 25.49 28.65 3.26
N ASP A 149 24.44 28.41 4.04
CA ASP A 149 23.68 27.17 4.01
C ASP A 149 22.17 27.39 3.99
N TYR A 150 21.47 26.39 3.48
CA TYR A 150 20.02 26.29 3.50
C TYR A 150 19.63 24.83 3.77
N ARG A 151 18.60 24.63 4.61
CA ARG A 151 18.11 23.31 5.00
C ARG A 151 16.62 23.19 4.77
N LEU A 152 16.22 22.10 4.14
CA LEU A 152 14.82 21.70 3.97
C LEU A 152 14.66 20.29 4.52
N ALA A 153 13.68 20.08 5.39
CA ALA A 153 13.39 18.78 5.97
C ALA A 153 11.92 18.40 5.72
N GLN A 154 11.67 17.18 5.28
CA GLN A 154 10.32 16.66 5.07
C GLN A 154 10.25 15.17 5.41
N PHE A 155 9.09 14.76 5.96
CA PHE A 155 8.79 13.35 6.14
C PHE A 155 8.35 12.72 4.83
N ILE A 156 8.99 11.62 4.47
CA ILE A 156 8.64 10.80 3.32
C ILE A 156 8.22 9.42 3.80
N GLN A 157 7.05 8.98 3.34
CA GLN A 157 6.54 7.64 3.55
C GLN A 157 6.95 6.73 2.39
N GLY A 158 7.36 5.51 2.71
CA GLY A 158 7.67 4.47 1.73
C GLY A 158 7.74 3.11 2.38
N ASN A 159 7.91 2.07 1.57
CA ASN A 159 8.03 0.69 2.05
C ASN A 159 9.47 0.22 1.81
N SER A 160 10.18 -0.09 2.89
CA SER A 160 11.49 -0.74 2.80
C SER A 160 11.32 -2.20 2.38
N ASP A 161 12.26 -2.71 1.58
CA ASP A 161 12.28 -4.12 1.16
C ASP A 161 12.36 -5.07 2.37
N ASP A 162 13.01 -4.64 3.46
CA ASP A 162 13.11 -5.42 4.70
C ASP A 162 11.74 -5.70 5.31
N LEU A 163 10.77 -4.80 5.16
CA LEU A 163 9.40 -5.00 5.65
C LEU A 163 8.66 -6.10 4.87
N LEU A 164 9.09 -6.42 3.66
CA LEU A 164 8.46 -7.44 2.82
C LEU A 164 9.00 -8.84 3.14
N ALA A 165 10.22 -8.91 3.68
CA ALA A 165 10.85 -10.14 4.15
C ALA A 165 10.37 -10.55 5.55
N GLU A 166 9.94 -9.59 6.38
CA GLU A 166 9.46 -9.83 7.73
C GLU A 166 8.02 -10.32 7.81
N ASP A 167 7.71 -11.07 8.87
CA ASP A 167 6.33 -11.46 9.16
C ASP A 167 5.40 -10.23 9.19
N PRO A 168 4.26 -10.26 8.49
CA PRO A 168 3.32 -9.16 8.54
C PRO A 168 2.93 -8.89 10.00
N GLN A 169 3.02 -7.62 10.41
CA GLN A 169 2.59 -7.22 11.75
C GLN A 169 1.07 -7.37 11.86
N THR A 170 0.66 -8.50 12.41
CA THR A 170 -0.77 -8.79 12.71
C THR A 170 -1.13 -8.35 14.12
N THR A 171 -0.21 -7.74 14.86
CA THR A 171 -0.43 -7.25 16.22
C THR A 171 -1.20 -5.95 16.17
N LEU A 172 -2.45 -6.00 16.64
CA LEU A 172 -3.26 -4.81 16.79
C LEU A 172 -2.67 -3.92 17.88
N SER A 173 -2.68 -2.60 17.64
CA SER A 173 -2.39 -1.66 18.71
C SER A 173 -3.45 -1.81 19.82
N PRO A 174 -3.16 -1.44 21.08
CA PRO A 174 -4.14 -1.51 22.15
C PRO A 174 -5.46 -0.79 21.82
N ALA A 175 -5.40 0.34 21.12
CA ALA A 175 -6.58 1.07 20.66
C ALA A 175 -7.35 0.32 19.57
N ALA A 176 -6.66 -0.32 18.62
CA ALA A 176 -7.30 -1.13 17.59
C ALA A 176 -7.93 -2.40 18.18
N GLN A 177 -7.28 -3.03 19.15
CA GLN A 177 -7.83 -4.17 19.89
C GLN A 177 -9.09 -3.79 20.66
N ALA A 178 -9.06 -2.69 21.43
CA ALA A 178 -10.23 -2.21 22.17
C ALA A 178 -11.42 -1.90 21.23
N ARG A 179 -11.13 -1.33 20.05
CA ARG A 179 -12.17 -1.08 19.03
C ARG A 179 -12.73 -2.39 18.46
N LEU A 180 -11.88 -3.37 18.17
CA LEU A 180 -12.33 -4.69 17.73
C LEU A 180 -13.21 -5.35 18.80
N ASP A 181 -12.85 -5.24 20.07
CA ASP A 181 -13.63 -5.81 21.18
C ASP A 181 -15.01 -5.14 21.32
N GLN A 182 -15.09 -3.82 21.15
CA GLN A 182 -16.38 -3.11 21.13
C GLN A 182 -17.28 -3.53 19.96
N LEU A 183 -16.68 -3.76 18.78
CA LEU A 183 -17.40 -4.28 17.62
C LEU A 183 -17.85 -5.73 17.85
N ALA A 184 -16.98 -6.56 18.45
CA ALA A 184 -17.25 -7.94 18.80
C ALA A 184 -18.46 -8.09 19.72
N VAL A 185 -18.51 -7.28 20.78
CA VAL A 185 -19.66 -7.26 21.70
C VAL A 185 -20.93 -6.80 20.97
N ALA A 186 -20.85 -5.77 20.14
CA ALA A 186 -22.02 -5.32 19.37
C ALA A 186 -22.52 -6.36 18.37
N ALA A 187 -21.62 -7.08 17.69
CA ALA A 187 -21.97 -8.17 16.76
C ALA A 187 -22.68 -9.31 17.51
N LEU A 188 -22.13 -9.74 18.64
CA LEU A 188 -22.73 -10.80 19.46
C LEU A 188 -24.08 -10.37 20.04
N ALA A 189 -24.22 -9.12 20.48
CA ALA A 189 -25.48 -8.57 20.97
C ALA A 189 -26.57 -8.60 19.89
N LYS A 190 -26.25 -8.22 18.64
CA LYS A 190 -27.18 -8.28 17.50
C LYS A 190 -27.61 -9.71 17.19
N MET A 191 -26.69 -10.67 17.28
CA MET A 191 -27.02 -12.09 17.11
C MET A 191 -28.03 -12.57 18.15
N MET A 192 -27.83 -12.21 19.42
CA MET A 192 -28.70 -12.58 20.53
C MET A 192 -30.04 -11.82 20.55
N ALA A 193 -30.20 -10.77 19.72
CA ALA A 193 -31.36 -9.88 19.77
C ALA A 193 -32.70 -10.57 19.45
N ALA A 194 -32.67 -11.69 18.74
CA ALA A 194 -33.87 -12.49 18.47
C ALA A 194 -34.48 -13.07 19.75
N ASP A 195 -33.64 -13.48 20.70
CA ASP A 195 -34.06 -14.04 21.99
C ASP A 195 -34.05 -13.00 23.13
N VAL A 196 -33.27 -11.91 22.97
CA VAL A 196 -33.13 -10.84 23.95
C VAL A 196 -33.42 -9.49 23.27
N PRO A 197 -34.70 -9.07 23.18
CA PRO A 197 -35.08 -7.86 22.45
C PRO A 197 -34.39 -6.57 22.91
N ALA A 198 -33.93 -6.51 24.17
CA ALA A 198 -33.18 -5.37 24.71
C ALA A 198 -31.81 -5.15 24.02
N LEU A 199 -31.28 -6.16 23.34
CA LEU A 199 -30.02 -6.09 22.57
C LEU A 199 -30.25 -5.64 21.11
N ALA A 200 -31.50 -5.46 20.69
CA ALA A 200 -31.82 -5.05 19.32
C ALA A 200 -31.20 -3.67 19.01
N GLY A 201 -30.53 -3.57 17.85
CA GLY A 201 -29.90 -2.34 17.41
C GLY A 201 -28.61 -1.98 18.15
N ALA A 202 -27.98 -2.93 18.86
CA ALA A 202 -26.74 -2.71 19.59
C ALA A 202 -25.66 -1.99 18.76
N VAL A 203 -25.03 -0.98 19.37
CA VAL A 203 -23.90 -0.22 18.78
C VAL A 203 -22.61 -0.45 19.58
N PRO A 204 -21.42 -0.23 18.96
CA PRO A 204 -20.14 -0.44 19.65
C PRO A 204 -20.03 0.37 20.94
N GLY A 205 -19.60 -0.28 22.02
CA GLY A 205 -19.43 0.33 23.34
C GLY A 205 -20.72 0.51 24.16
N GLN A 206 -21.89 0.13 23.63
CA GLN A 206 -23.16 0.20 24.37
C GLN A 206 -23.27 -0.88 25.46
N PHE A 207 -22.73 -2.06 25.18
CA PHE A 207 -22.72 -3.21 26.08
C PHE A 207 -21.28 -3.66 26.33
N THR A 208 -21.08 -4.33 27.45
CA THR A 208 -19.87 -5.07 27.80
C THR A 208 -20.05 -6.56 27.52
N VAL A 209 -18.96 -7.33 27.52
CA VAL A 209 -19.07 -8.80 27.35
C VAL A 209 -19.71 -9.46 28.57
N GLU A 210 -19.55 -8.86 29.76
CA GLU A 210 -20.18 -9.25 31.00
C GLU A 210 -21.71 -9.08 30.93
N ASP A 211 -22.21 -7.99 30.33
CA ASP A 211 -23.64 -7.80 30.10
C ASP A 211 -24.23 -8.93 29.25
N LEU A 212 -23.51 -9.33 28.18
CA LEU A 212 -23.93 -10.44 27.32
C LEU A 212 -23.87 -11.79 28.02
N ALA A 213 -22.84 -12.03 28.84
CA ALA A 213 -22.76 -13.24 29.66
C ALA A 213 -23.93 -13.34 30.65
N GLY A 214 -24.40 -12.21 31.18
CA GLY A 214 -25.60 -12.15 32.03
C GLY A 214 -26.88 -12.65 31.36
N HIS A 215 -26.96 -12.58 30.03
CA HIS A 215 -28.07 -13.10 29.23
C HIS A 215 -27.91 -14.57 28.80
N SER A 216 -26.75 -15.19 29.03
CA SER A 216 -26.44 -16.56 28.62
C SER A 216 -25.84 -17.34 29.80
N PRO A 217 -26.67 -17.88 30.72
CA PRO A 217 -26.18 -18.59 31.90
C PRO A 217 -25.14 -19.66 31.57
N GLY A 218 -24.03 -19.67 32.30
CA GLY A 218 -22.89 -20.56 32.08
C GLY A 218 -21.86 -20.06 31.06
N ALA A 219 -22.10 -18.92 30.40
CA ALA A 219 -21.17 -18.36 29.44
C ALA A 219 -19.89 -17.84 30.11
N GLN A 220 -18.75 -18.15 29.49
CA GLN A 220 -17.47 -17.56 29.83
C GLN A 220 -17.27 -16.28 29.00
N PRO A 221 -17.04 -15.11 29.64
CA PRO A 221 -16.86 -13.85 28.91
C PRO A 221 -15.75 -13.91 27.85
N ALA A 222 -14.63 -14.58 28.15
CA ALA A 222 -13.54 -14.74 27.18
C ALA A 222 -13.98 -15.52 25.93
N ALA A 223 -14.79 -16.58 26.09
CA ALA A 223 -15.30 -17.35 24.96
C ALA A 223 -16.29 -16.55 24.11
N LEU A 224 -17.18 -15.79 24.76
CA LEU A 224 -18.09 -14.87 24.07
C LEU A 224 -17.33 -13.81 23.27
N LEU A 225 -16.27 -13.24 23.85
CA LEU A 225 -15.46 -12.22 23.17
C LEU A 225 -14.77 -12.79 21.93
N GLU A 226 -14.18 -13.99 22.00
CA GLU A 226 -13.55 -14.64 20.84
C GLU A 226 -14.56 -14.94 19.72
N VAL A 227 -15.74 -15.44 20.06
CA VAL A 227 -16.83 -15.63 19.07
C VAL A 227 -17.28 -14.29 18.49
N GLY A 228 -17.41 -13.25 19.30
CA GLY A 228 -17.74 -11.91 18.82
C GLY A 228 -16.68 -11.33 17.87
N ARG A 229 -15.39 -11.58 18.15
CA ARG A 229 -14.27 -11.19 17.28
C ARG A 229 -14.35 -11.92 15.95
N MET A 230 -14.60 -13.22 15.97
CA MET A 230 -14.82 -14.03 14.77
C MET A 230 -15.98 -13.48 13.92
N LEU A 231 -17.15 -13.23 14.53
CA LEU A 231 -18.31 -12.63 13.85
C LEU A 231 -17.94 -11.30 13.19
N THR A 232 -17.27 -10.42 13.93
CA THR A 232 -16.87 -9.10 13.42
C THR A 232 -15.89 -9.22 12.27
N LEU A 233 -14.92 -10.11 12.37
CA LEU A 233 -13.90 -10.30 11.34
C LEU A 233 -14.50 -10.93 10.08
N VAL A 234 -15.35 -11.95 10.20
CA VAL A 234 -15.91 -12.61 9.01
C VAL A 234 -17.06 -11.81 8.39
N ASP A 235 -18.14 -11.56 9.12
CA ASP A 235 -19.30 -10.83 8.58
C ASP A 235 -18.93 -9.39 8.19
N GLY A 236 -18.07 -8.75 8.97
CA GLY A 236 -17.57 -7.41 8.65
C GLY A 236 -16.74 -7.38 7.37
N THR A 237 -15.96 -8.44 7.10
CA THR A 237 -15.23 -8.57 5.83
C THR A 237 -16.17 -8.79 4.67
N LEU A 238 -17.11 -9.73 4.78
CA LEU A 238 -18.09 -10.01 3.72
C LEU A 238 -18.96 -8.78 3.41
N ALA A 239 -19.37 -8.02 4.43
CA ALA A 239 -20.13 -6.79 4.21
C ALA A 239 -19.31 -5.69 3.52
N GLU A 240 -18.02 -5.55 3.83
CA GLU A 240 -17.14 -4.62 3.11
C GLU A 240 -16.85 -5.14 1.70
N ASP A 241 -16.70 -6.46 1.52
CA ASP A 241 -16.56 -7.11 0.22
C ASP A 241 -17.74 -6.79 -0.68
N ASP A 242 -18.97 -7.01 -0.21
CA ASP A 242 -20.21 -6.69 -0.93
C ASP A 242 -20.28 -5.21 -1.32
N ARG A 243 -19.86 -4.32 -0.41
CA ARG A 243 -19.80 -2.88 -0.67
C ARG A 243 -18.81 -2.54 -1.78
N LEU A 244 -17.62 -3.14 -1.74
CA LEU A 244 -16.58 -2.94 -2.76
C LEU A 244 -16.98 -3.56 -4.09
N SER A 245 -17.52 -4.78 -4.08
CA SER A 245 -18.04 -5.52 -5.23
C SER A 245 -19.15 -4.75 -5.93
N THR A 246 -20.08 -4.14 -5.18
CA THR A 246 -21.14 -3.27 -5.74
C THR A 246 -20.54 -2.05 -6.46
N ARG A 247 -19.53 -1.41 -5.87
CA ARG A 247 -18.85 -0.26 -6.48
C ARG A 247 -18.07 -0.66 -7.73
N ILE A 248 -17.39 -1.81 -7.69
CA ILE A 248 -16.67 -2.38 -8.83
C ILE A 248 -17.67 -2.64 -9.97
N ALA A 249 -18.75 -3.37 -9.72
CA ALA A 249 -19.75 -3.71 -10.72
C ALA A 249 -20.33 -2.46 -11.42
N ALA A 250 -20.61 -1.39 -10.68
CA ALA A 250 -21.07 -0.13 -11.26
C ALA A 250 -20.04 0.50 -12.22
N LEU A 251 -18.74 0.46 -11.87
CA LEU A 251 -17.67 0.95 -12.72
C LEU A 251 -17.43 0.05 -13.93
N GLU A 252 -17.60 -1.26 -13.78
CA GLU A 252 -17.47 -2.22 -14.88
C GLU A 252 -18.53 -2.02 -15.95
N VAL A 253 -19.78 -1.79 -15.55
CA VAL A 253 -20.86 -1.43 -16.48
C VAL A 253 -20.51 -0.18 -17.27
N GLU A 254 -20.00 0.86 -16.61
CA GLU A 254 -19.57 2.09 -17.28
C GLU A 254 -18.37 1.84 -18.21
N ARG A 255 -17.36 1.10 -17.75
CA ARG A 255 -16.17 0.72 -18.51
C ARG A 255 -16.56 -0.04 -19.77
N ASP A 256 -17.46 -0.99 -19.67
CA ASP A 256 -17.85 -1.86 -20.77
C ASP A 256 -18.70 -1.11 -21.81
N ALA A 257 -19.51 -0.14 -21.37
CA ALA A 257 -20.16 0.82 -22.27
C ALA A 257 -19.12 1.65 -23.05
N VAL A 258 -18.11 2.20 -22.37
CA VAL A 258 -17.02 2.96 -23.01
C VAL A 258 -16.20 2.06 -23.96
N ARG A 259 -15.90 0.83 -23.56
CA ARG A 259 -15.20 -0.16 -24.41
C ARG A 259 -15.98 -0.46 -25.68
N ALA A 260 -17.30 -0.61 -25.59
CA ALA A 260 -18.15 -0.85 -26.75
C ALA A 260 -18.15 0.34 -27.73
N VAL A 261 -18.00 1.57 -27.24
CA VAL A 261 -17.79 2.76 -28.09
C VAL A 261 -16.43 2.69 -28.77
N LEU A 262 -15.35 2.43 -28.02
CA LEU A 262 -14.00 2.31 -28.56
C LEU A 262 -13.85 1.22 -29.63
N GLN A 263 -14.60 0.11 -29.50
CA GLN A 263 -14.59 -0.96 -30.49
C GLN A 263 -15.32 -0.59 -31.80
N LYS A 264 -16.25 0.37 -31.75
CA LYS A 264 -17.02 0.85 -32.90
C LYS A 264 -16.37 2.03 -33.62
N SER A 265 -15.56 2.83 -32.93
CA SER A 265 -14.79 3.92 -33.53
C SER A 265 -13.70 3.38 -34.45
N ASP A 266 -13.53 3.96 -35.63
CA ASP A 266 -12.43 3.63 -36.54
C ASP A 266 -11.10 3.71 -35.79
N LYS A 267 -10.26 2.67 -35.94
CA LYS A 267 -9.02 2.46 -35.17
C LYS A 267 -8.02 3.63 -35.22
N SER A 268 -8.18 4.57 -36.16
CA SER A 268 -7.30 5.75 -36.33
C SER A 268 -7.78 7.01 -35.59
N ALA A 269 -9.02 7.04 -35.09
CA ALA A 269 -9.61 8.20 -34.42
C ALA A 269 -10.47 7.77 -33.22
N ALA A 270 -9.95 6.87 -32.37
CA ALA A 270 -10.51 6.72 -31.05
C ALA A 270 -10.39 8.07 -30.34
N ASP A 271 -11.53 8.67 -30.02
CA ASP A 271 -11.59 9.94 -29.32
C ASP A 271 -10.74 9.86 -28.05
N GLN A 272 -9.74 10.75 -27.98
CA GLN A 272 -8.76 10.80 -26.90
C GLN A 272 -9.47 10.88 -25.54
N GLU A 273 -10.59 11.60 -25.46
CA GLU A 273 -11.41 11.70 -24.26
C GLU A 273 -12.01 10.35 -23.87
N THR A 274 -12.61 9.62 -24.82
CA THR A 274 -13.15 8.28 -24.60
C THR A 274 -12.07 7.29 -24.11
N CYS A 275 -10.87 7.31 -24.68
CA CYS A 275 -9.77 6.47 -24.22
C CYS A 275 -9.27 6.85 -22.82
N LEU A 276 -9.20 8.15 -22.50
CA LEU A 276 -8.82 8.63 -21.17
C LEU A 276 -9.87 8.26 -20.12
N ARG A 277 -11.16 8.29 -20.46
CA ARG A 277 -12.24 7.82 -19.59
C ARG A 277 -12.13 6.32 -19.33
N PHE A 278 -11.86 5.53 -20.36
CA PHE A 278 -11.62 4.09 -20.19
C PHE A 278 -10.44 3.81 -19.25
N LEU A 279 -9.33 4.56 -19.39
CA LEU A 279 -8.18 4.49 -18.49
C LEU A 279 -8.54 4.79 -17.04
N ASP A 280 -9.28 5.88 -16.79
CA ASP A 280 -9.69 6.26 -15.43
C ASP A 280 -10.54 5.16 -14.79
N LEU A 281 -11.52 4.62 -15.53
CA LEU A 281 -12.37 3.54 -15.06
C LEU A 281 -11.56 2.28 -14.74
N GLN A 282 -10.65 1.86 -15.63
CA GLN A 282 -9.78 0.71 -15.37
C GLN A 282 -8.88 0.93 -14.15
N LYS A 283 -8.31 2.13 -13.98
CA LYS A 283 -7.50 2.47 -12.81
C LYS A 283 -8.31 2.37 -11.52
N ARG A 284 -9.53 2.89 -11.51
CA ARG A 284 -10.43 2.86 -10.34
C ARG A 284 -10.86 1.44 -9.99
N ILE A 285 -11.21 0.62 -10.99
CA ILE A 285 -11.53 -0.79 -10.79
C ILE A 285 -10.32 -1.53 -10.22
N ALA A 286 -9.15 -1.37 -10.83
CA ALA A 286 -7.91 -2.02 -10.37
C ALA A 286 -7.58 -1.67 -8.91
N ALA A 287 -7.68 -0.38 -8.56
CA ALA A 287 -7.43 0.07 -7.20
C ALA A 287 -8.43 -0.48 -6.17
N LEU A 288 -9.71 -0.61 -6.54
CA LEU A 288 -10.72 -1.22 -5.66
C LEU A 288 -10.49 -2.73 -5.50
N CYS A 289 -10.09 -3.44 -6.56
CA CYS A 289 -9.72 -4.84 -6.49
C CYS A 289 -8.46 -5.05 -5.62
N GLU A 290 -7.44 -4.21 -5.76
CA GLU A 290 -6.25 -4.23 -4.88
C GLU A 290 -6.64 -3.96 -3.43
N GLN A 291 -7.47 -2.94 -3.18
CA GLN A 291 -7.96 -2.61 -1.84
C GLN A 291 -8.72 -3.78 -1.20
N LYS A 292 -9.60 -4.43 -1.97
CA LYS A 292 -10.36 -5.62 -1.55
C LYS A 292 -9.42 -6.74 -1.14
N GLY A 293 -8.53 -7.17 -2.04
CA GLY A 293 -7.58 -8.26 -1.74
C GLY A 293 -6.66 -7.97 -0.54
N VAL A 294 -6.21 -6.72 -0.36
CA VAL A 294 -5.40 -6.34 0.81
C VAL A 294 -6.20 -6.38 2.10
N ALA A 295 -7.45 -5.90 2.09
CA ALA A 295 -8.34 -5.96 3.25
C ALA A 295 -8.61 -7.41 3.66
N ASP A 296 -8.93 -8.27 2.69
CA ASP A 296 -9.21 -9.69 2.93
C ASP A 296 -8.01 -10.41 3.55
N VAL A 297 -6.79 -10.19 3.03
CA VAL A 297 -5.55 -10.73 3.62
C VAL A 297 -5.40 -10.28 5.08
N GLY A 298 -5.62 -8.99 5.36
CA GLY A 298 -5.53 -8.44 6.71
C GLY A 298 -6.51 -9.12 7.68
N HIS A 299 -7.76 -9.29 7.26
CA HIS A 299 -8.79 -9.94 8.08
C HIS A 299 -8.54 -11.42 8.29
N LEU A 300 -8.14 -12.15 7.24
CA LEU A 300 -7.80 -13.58 7.36
C LEU A 300 -6.62 -13.77 8.32
N LEU A 301 -5.59 -12.91 8.24
CA LEU A 301 -4.47 -12.99 9.18
C LEU A 301 -4.86 -12.69 10.64
N LEU A 302 -5.83 -11.80 10.88
CA LEU A 302 -6.38 -11.56 12.22
C LEU A 302 -7.22 -12.75 12.71
N LEU A 303 -8.03 -13.34 11.82
CA LEU A 303 -8.83 -14.52 12.13
C LEU A 303 -7.94 -15.70 12.50
N GLU A 304 -6.80 -15.89 11.81
CA GLU A 304 -5.86 -16.98 12.11
C GLU A 304 -5.45 -17.04 13.58
N ARG A 305 -5.21 -15.88 14.19
CA ARG A 305 -4.78 -15.77 15.58
C ARG A 305 -5.89 -16.16 16.56
N SER A 306 -7.14 -16.06 16.12
CA SER A 306 -8.33 -16.40 16.91
C SER A 306 -8.66 -17.90 16.80
N LEU A 307 -8.26 -18.58 15.72
CA LEU A 307 -8.57 -20.01 15.49
C LEU A 307 -8.14 -20.94 16.66
N PRO A 308 -6.95 -20.79 17.28
CA PRO A 308 -6.57 -21.63 18.43
C PRO A 308 -7.49 -21.45 19.66
N ALA A 309 -8.06 -20.26 19.85
CA ALA A 309 -8.99 -19.99 20.94
C ALA A 309 -10.41 -20.48 20.60
N LEU A 310 -10.82 -20.36 19.32
CA LEU A 310 -12.11 -20.85 18.83
C LEU A 310 -12.20 -22.38 18.84
N ALA A 311 -11.11 -23.10 18.59
CA ALA A 311 -11.10 -24.56 18.54
C ALA A 311 -11.65 -25.23 19.83
N PRO A 312 -11.16 -24.95 21.04
CA PRO A 312 -11.74 -25.51 22.26
C PRO A 312 -13.17 -25.01 22.55
N ILE A 313 -13.52 -23.80 22.14
CA ILE A 313 -14.88 -23.25 22.29
C ILE A 313 -15.90 -24.07 21.48
N PHE A 314 -15.57 -24.41 20.24
CA PHE A 314 -16.46 -25.19 19.38
C PHE A 314 -16.44 -26.69 19.70
N ALA A 315 -15.36 -27.20 20.29
CA ALA A 315 -15.30 -28.56 20.82
C ALA A 315 -16.19 -28.73 22.07
N ASP A 316 -16.33 -27.69 22.89
CA ASP A 316 -17.26 -27.64 24.02
C ASP A 316 -18.14 -26.37 24.00
N PRO A 317 -19.21 -26.35 23.19
CA PRO A 317 -20.08 -25.17 23.08
C PRO A 317 -20.77 -24.75 24.39
N GLN A 318 -20.72 -25.56 25.46
CA GLN A 318 -21.32 -25.19 26.74
C GLN A 318 -20.64 -23.97 27.37
N VAL A 319 -19.36 -23.70 27.04
CA VAL A 319 -18.66 -22.50 27.51
C VAL A 319 -19.26 -21.19 26.97
N LEU A 320 -20.12 -21.28 25.95
CA LEU A 320 -20.89 -20.14 25.43
C LEU A 320 -22.18 -19.87 26.24
N GLY A 321 -22.51 -20.74 27.19
CA GLY A 321 -23.73 -20.66 27.96
C GLY A 321 -24.98 -21.05 27.16
N THR A 322 -26.07 -21.23 27.89
CA THR A 322 -27.30 -21.88 27.41
C THR A 322 -28.01 -21.20 26.23
N LEU A 323 -27.81 -19.88 26.06
CA LEU A 323 -28.42 -19.12 24.97
C LEU A 323 -27.52 -19.13 23.74
N VAL A 324 -26.25 -18.75 23.88
CA VAL A 324 -25.34 -18.59 22.74
C VAL A 324 -24.97 -19.92 22.10
N SER A 325 -24.89 -21.01 22.88
CA SER A 325 -24.63 -22.36 22.37
C SER A 325 -25.70 -22.82 21.34
N ARG A 326 -26.90 -22.24 21.35
CA ARG A 326 -27.96 -22.56 20.38
C ARG A 326 -27.65 -22.04 18.97
N TYR A 327 -26.83 -20.99 18.88
CA TYR A 327 -26.39 -20.40 17.62
C TYR A 327 -25.18 -21.10 17.03
N THR A 328 -24.64 -22.16 17.66
CA THR A 328 -23.46 -22.89 17.18
C THR A 328 -23.55 -23.28 15.69
N PRO A 329 -24.67 -23.79 15.14
CA PRO A 329 -24.75 -24.08 13.71
C PRO A 329 -24.50 -22.84 12.81
N MET A 330 -25.04 -21.68 13.20
CA MET A 330 -24.85 -20.43 12.47
C MET A 330 -23.42 -19.90 12.63
N LEU A 331 -22.87 -19.95 13.84
CA LEU A 331 -21.47 -19.59 14.10
C LEU A 331 -20.50 -20.43 13.26
N MET A 332 -20.82 -21.72 13.06
CA MET A 332 -20.03 -22.59 12.20
C MET A 332 -20.15 -22.26 10.70
N ALA A 333 -21.35 -21.87 10.25
CA ALA A 333 -21.54 -21.38 8.88
C ALA A 333 -20.67 -20.13 8.64
N ILE A 334 -20.75 -19.16 9.55
CA ILE A 334 -19.93 -17.93 9.48
C ILE A 334 -18.44 -18.26 9.49
N LEU A 335 -17.97 -19.15 10.38
CA LEU A 335 -16.56 -19.55 10.37
C LEU A 335 -16.14 -20.20 9.03
N SER A 336 -17.05 -20.92 8.38
CA SER A 336 -16.80 -21.57 7.08
C SER A 336 -16.72 -20.55 5.94
N ASP A 337 -17.42 -19.42 6.04
CA ASP A 337 -17.37 -18.34 5.05
C ASP A 337 -15.98 -17.67 4.96
N ALA A 338 -15.10 -17.89 5.94
CA ALA A 338 -13.70 -17.47 5.81
C ALA A 338 -12.96 -18.18 4.66
N GLU A 339 -13.39 -19.38 4.26
CA GLU A 339 -12.88 -20.05 3.05
C GLU A 339 -13.27 -19.30 1.78
N GLU A 340 -14.49 -18.73 1.75
CA GLU A 340 -14.96 -17.89 0.66
C GLU A 340 -14.13 -16.60 0.57
N ILE A 341 -13.85 -15.94 1.71
CA ILE A 341 -12.98 -14.75 1.75
C ILE A 341 -11.58 -15.06 1.16
N ALA A 342 -10.99 -16.21 1.50
CA ALA A 342 -9.71 -16.63 0.95
C ALA A 342 -9.76 -16.82 -0.58
N HIS A 343 -10.87 -17.36 -1.11
CA HIS A 343 -11.07 -17.47 -2.55
C HIS A 343 -11.26 -16.11 -3.23
N LEU A 344 -12.08 -15.23 -2.64
CA LEU A 344 -12.32 -13.87 -3.12
C LEU A 344 -11.04 -13.03 -3.17
N THR A 345 -10.13 -13.23 -2.21
CA THR A 345 -8.80 -12.60 -2.18
C THR A 345 -8.02 -12.87 -3.46
N ILE A 346 -7.98 -14.14 -3.91
CA ILE A 346 -7.26 -14.57 -5.12
C ILE A 346 -7.87 -13.90 -6.35
N LEU A 347 -9.21 -13.91 -6.44
CA LEU A 347 -9.94 -13.29 -7.54
C LEU A 347 -9.75 -11.78 -7.58
N ALA A 348 -9.68 -11.12 -6.44
CA ALA A 348 -9.45 -9.68 -6.33
C ALA A 348 -8.09 -9.30 -6.91
N PHE A 349 -6.99 -9.96 -6.51
CA PHE A 349 -5.66 -9.69 -7.07
C PHE A 349 -5.58 -10.03 -8.56
N SER A 350 -6.15 -11.15 -9.00
CA SER A 350 -6.18 -11.51 -10.42
C SER A 350 -6.94 -10.48 -11.27
N SER A 351 -8.04 -9.93 -10.73
CA SER A 351 -8.83 -8.90 -11.42
C SER A 351 -8.08 -7.57 -11.47
N ALA A 352 -7.38 -7.19 -10.41
CA ALA A 352 -6.50 -6.03 -10.39
C ALA A 352 -5.40 -6.15 -11.46
N GLU A 353 -4.75 -7.31 -11.55
CA GLU A 353 -3.71 -7.62 -12.55
C GLU A 353 -4.20 -7.36 -13.97
N LYS A 354 -5.34 -7.97 -14.34
CA LYS A 354 -5.95 -7.84 -15.66
C LYS A 354 -6.29 -6.38 -15.98
N CYS A 355 -6.79 -5.62 -15.00
CA CYS A 355 -7.08 -4.21 -15.19
C CYS A 355 -5.80 -3.41 -15.44
N TYR A 356 -4.74 -3.59 -14.63
CA TYR A 356 -3.45 -2.91 -14.82
C TYR A 356 -2.80 -3.24 -16.18
N LEU A 357 -2.79 -4.51 -16.58
CA LEU A 357 -2.26 -4.93 -17.88
C LEU A 357 -3.07 -4.37 -19.06
N SER A 358 -4.38 -4.23 -18.91
CA SER A 358 -5.22 -3.66 -19.97
C SER A 358 -4.94 -2.16 -20.22
N MET A 359 -4.46 -1.43 -19.22
CA MET A 359 -4.12 0.00 -19.35
C MET A 359 -2.89 0.25 -20.20
N VAL A 360 -2.03 -0.76 -20.34
CA VAL A 360 -0.78 -0.71 -21.12
C VAL A 360 -0.89 -1.50 -22.42
N SER A 361 -2.11 -1.84 -22.83
CA SER A 361 -2.41 -2.59 -24.06
C SER A 361 -3.16 -1.71 -25.07
N PRO A 362 -3.10 -1.99 -26.39
CA PRO A 362 -3.95 -1.34 -27.38
C PRO A 362 -5.45 -1.52 -27.06
N PRO A 363 -6.31 -0.55 -27.39
CA PRO A 363 -6.02 0.72 -28.07
C PRO A 363 -5.53 1.82 -27.13
N VAL A 364 -5.43 1.56 -25.84
CA VAL A 364 -5.27 2.58 -24.80
C VAL A 364 -3.87 3.17 -24.75
N ILE A 365 -2.86 2.34 -24.99
CA ILE A 365 -1.45 2.75 -24.95
C ILE A 365 -1.15 3.91 -25.92
N SER A 366 -1.90 4.07 -27.01
CA SER A 366 -1.64 5.13 -28.01
C SER A 366 -1.99 6.54 -27.52
N VAL A 367 -2.88 6.67 -26.54
CA VAL A 367 -3.30 7.97 -25.97
C VAL A 367 -2.66 8.24 -24.61
N LEU A 368 -2.00 7.23 -24.03
CA LEU A 368 -1.42 7.34 -22.71
C LEU A 368 -0.15 8.20 -22.80
N PRO A 369 0.01 9.26 -21.98
CA PRO A 369 1.27 9.98 -21.92
C PRO A 369 2.39 9.02 -21.57
N ARG A 370 3.45 8.94 -22.39
CA ARG A 370 4.56 7.98 -22.22
C ARG A 370 5.11 7.95 -20.79
N ARG A 371 5.21 9.11 -20.13
CA ARG A 371 5.64 9.24 -18.73
C ARG A 371 4.79 8.46 -17.70
N LYS A 372 3.53 8.16 -18.02
CA LYS A 372 2.63 7.41 -17.13
C LYS A 372 2.68 5.90 -17.37
N GLU A 373 3.24 5.43 -18.49
CA GLU A 373 3.37 4.00 -18.78
C GLU A 373 4.15 3.25 -17.67
N PRO A 374 5.33 3.71 -17.21
CA PRO A 374 6.07 3.04 -16.15
C PRO A 374 5.28 2.81 -14.85
N ALA A 375 4.47 3.78 -14.44
CA ALA A 375 3.70 3.69 -13.19
C ALA A 375 2.66 2.57 -13.25
N TYR A 376 1.98 2.40 -14.38
CA TYR A 376 1.00 1.32 -14.56
C TYR A 376 1.66 -0.04 -14.75
N LEU A 377 2.76 -0.09 -15.49
CA LEU A 377 3.53 -1.32 -15.66
C LEU A 377 4.10 -1.82 -14.33
N ARG A 378 4.61 -0.92 -13.48
CA ARG A 378 5.05 -1.28 -12.15
C ARG A 378 3.91 -1.93 -11.34
N LYS A 379 2.73 -1.31 -11.33
CA LYS A 379 1.57 -1.89 -10.64
C LYS A 379 1.19 -3.27 -11.18
N ALA A 380 1.25 -3.46 -12.49
CA ALA A 380 1.03 -4.78 -13.08
C ALA A 380 2.09 -5.81 -12.62
N LEU A 381 3.37 -5.43 -12.62
CA LEU A 381 4.49 -6.27 -12.17
C LEU A 381 4.38 -6.62 -10.68
N ASP A 382 4.00 -5.66 -9.84
CA ASP A 382 3.79 -5.88 -8.40
C ASP A 382 2.68 -6.91 -8.15
N ILE A 383 1.56 -6.84 -8.89
CA ILE A 383 0.48 -7.82 -8.77
C ILE A 383 0.87 -9.18 -9.36
N GLN A 384 1.65 -9.21 -10.45
CA GLN A 384 2.20 -10.47 -10.99
C GLN A 384 3.06 -11.20 -9.96
N LYS A 385 3.91 -10.47 -9.21
CA LYS A 385 4.65 -11.04 -8.08
C LYS A 385 3.73 -11.63 -7.03
N VAL A 386 2.67 -10.92 -6.64
CA VAL A 386 1.66 -11.46 -5.72
C VAL A 386 1.09 -12.78 -6.24
N GLY A 387 0.71 -12.85 -7.52
CA GLY A 387 0.24 -14.07 -8.16
C GLY A 387 1.26 -15.24 -8.14
N ILE A 388 2.56 -14.96 -8.30
CA ILE A 388 3.64 -15.96 -8.16
C ILE A 388 3.79 -16.42 -6.71
N LEU A 389 3.73 -15.49 -5.75
CA LEU A 389 3.94 -15.77 -4.33
C LEU A 389 2.75 -16.50 -3.68
N MET A 390 1.52 -16.27 -4.18
CA MET A 390 0.31 -16.98 -3.78
C MET A 390 0.26 -18.42 -4.31
N GLU A 391 0.98 -18.71 -5.40
CA GLU A 391 0.91 -20.02 -6.04
C GLU A 391 1.59 -21.10 -5.19
N SER A 392 0.75 -22.03 -4.72
CA SER A 392 1.17 -23.16 -3.87
C SER A 392 1.89 -24.24 -4.67
N ARG A 393 1.56 -24.39 -5.96
CA ARG A 393 2.14 -25.40 -6.84
C ARG A 393 3.42 -24.86 -7.48
N ASP A 394 4.56 -25.38 -7.05
CA ASP A 394 5.87 -24.96 -7.56
C ASP A 394 6.00 -25.00 -9.10
N GLY A 395 5.33 -25.95 -9.78
CA GLY A 395 5.30 -26.00 -11.24
C GLY A 395 4.63 -24.77 -11.88
N GLU A 396 3.45 -24.41 -11.38
CA GLU A 396 2.68 -23.25 -11.87
C GLU A 396 3.38 -21.93 -11.46
N ALA A 397 3.95 -21.87 -10.25
CA ALA A 397 4.73 -20.72 -9.78
C ALA A 397 5.96 -20.46 -10.65
N ARG A 398 6.66 -21.53 -11.08
CA ARG A 398 7.80 -21.43 -12.01
C ARG A 398 7.38 -20.96 -13.40
N GLN A 399 6.23 -21.41 -13.89
CA GLN A 399 5.71 -20.93 -15.18
C GLN A 399 5.39 -19.43 -15.10
N ARG A 400 4.67 -19.00 -14.07
CA ARG A 400 4.38 -17.56 -13.85
C ARG A 400 5.64 -16.73 -13.68
N LEU A 401 6.67 -17.26 -13.01
CA LEU A 401 7.97 -16.60 -12.88
C LEU A 401 8.69 -16.46 -14.24
N ALA A 402 8.60 -17.46 -15.11
CA ALA A 402 9.17 -17.39 -16.46
C ALA A 402 8.47 -16.30 -17.28
N ASP A 403 7.14 -16.22 -17.22
CA ASP A 403 6.35 -15.18 -17.90
C ASP A 403 6.69 -13.78 -17.35
N PHE A 404 6.81 -13.65 -16.02
CA PHE A 404 7.24 -12.42 -15.36
C PHE A 404 8.64 -11.97 -15.80
N THR A 405 9.60 -12.89 -15.81
CA THR A 405 10.98 -12.60 -16.24
C THR A 405 11.02 -12.19 -17.71
N HIS A 406 10.22 -12.84 -18.56
CA HIS A 406 10.07 -12.45 -19.96
C HIS A 406 9.53 -11.02 -20.11
N ASN A 407 8.51 -10.66 -19.31
CA ASN A 407 7.96 -9.30 -19.31
C ASN A 407 9.00 -8.26 -18.85
N LEU A 408 9.78 -8.55 -17.81
CA LEU A 408 10.87 -7.68 -17.35
C LEU A 408 11.88 -7.41 -18.48
N ASP A 409 12.31 -8.45 -19.20
CA ASP A 409 13.23 -8.32 -20.33
C ASP A 409 12.65 -7.48 -21.47
N LEU A 410 11.37 -7.71 -21.82
CA LEU A 410 10.68 -6.92 -22.84
C LEU A 410 10.62 -5.44 -22.45
N PHE A 411 10.25 -5.14 -21.21
CA PHE A 411 10.16 -3.76 -20.74
C PHE A 411 11.53 -3.10 -20.63
N GLN A 412 12.55 -3.83 -20.18
CA GLN A 412 13.90 -3.28 -20.09
C GLN A 412 14.46 -2.91 -21.46
N ARG A 413 14.19 -3.73 -22.50
CA ARG A 413 14.55 -3.38 -23.88
C ARG A 413 13.74 -2.20 -24.42
N LYS A 414 12.43 -2.15 -24.14
CA LYS A 414 11.54 -1.08 -24.62
C LYS A 414 11.91 0.28 -24.05
N TYR A 415 12.21 0.36 -22.76
CA TYR A 415 12.41 1.62 -22.04
C TYR A 415 13.88 1.98 -21.80
N ARG A 416 14.82 1.19 -22.36
CA ARG A 416 16.25 1.47 -22.28
C ARG A 416 16.54 2.88 -22.78
N GLY A 417 17.24 3.67 -21.96
CA GLY A 417 17.59 5.05 -22.30
C GLY A 417 16.43 6.05 -22.24
N GLN A 418 15.18 5.63 -22.01
CA GLN A 418 14.03 6.53 -21.98
C GLN A 418 13.51 6.81 -20.56
N HIS A 419 13.57 5.82 -19.67
CA HIS A 419 13.07 5.94 -18.30
C HIS A 419 14.06 5.32 -17.30
N PRO A 420 15.11 6.05 -16.90
CA PRO A 420 16.20 5.51 -16.09
C PRO A 420 15.71 4.93 -14.75
N ASN A 421 14.84 5.66 -14.03
CA ASN A 421 14.25 5.19 -12.76
C ASN A 421 13.49 3.86 -12.94
N PHE A 422 12.76 3.72 -14.05
CA PHE A 422 12.00 2.50 -14.32
C PHE A 422 12.92 1.36 -14.75
N THR A 423 13.97 1.63 -15.53
CA THR A 423 14.95 0.61 -15.88
C THR A 423 15.78 0.15 -14.69
N ASP A 424 16.05 1.03 -13.73
CA ASP A 424 16.71 0.67 -12.47
C ASP A 424 15.81 -0.23 -11.63
N PHE A 425 14.52 0.12 -11.52
CA PHE A 425 13.49 -0.75 -10.93
C PHE A 425 13.44 -2.12 -11.61
N LEU A 426 13.33 -2.19 -12.94
CA LEU A 426 13.31 -3.47 -13.69
C LEU A 426 14.57 -4.30 -13.45
N THR A 427 15.73 -3.66 -13.33
CA THR A 427 17.00 -4.33 -13.03
C THR A 427 17.02 -4.91 -11.61
N ALA A 428 16.46 -4.21 -10.63
CA ALA A 428 16.28 -4.73 -9.28
C ALA A 428 15.31 -5.93 -9.29
N GLU A 429 14.17 -5.80 -9.97
CA GLU A 429 13.18 -6.87 -10.11
C GLU A 429 13.74 -8.13 -10.78
N GLN A 430 14.58 -7.99 -11.81
CA GLN A 430 15.27 -9.11 -12.44
C GLN A 430 16.19 -9.85 -11.47
N LYS A 431 16.91 -9.12 -10.60
CA LYS A 431 17.77 -9.74 -9.57
C LYS A 431 16.92 -10.52 -8.57
N LEU A 432 15.79 -9.94 -8.13
CA LEU A 432 14.87 -10.62 -7.21
C LEU A 432 14.26 -11.88 -7.87
N ALA A 433 13.87 -11.78 -9.13
CA ALA A 433 13.26 -12.85 -9.93
C ALA A 433 14.25 -13.85 -10.55
N ALA A 434 15.55 -13.77 -10.24
CA ALA A 434 16.57 -14.69 -10.76
C ALA A 434 16.25 -16.17 -10.46
N SER A 435 15.52 -16.43 -9.38
CA SER A 435 14.92 -17.73 -9.11
C SER A 435 13.69 -17.59 -8.21
N LEU A 436 12.82 -18.61 -8.22
CA LEU A 436 11.66 -18.65 -7.30
C LEU A 436 12.10 -18.62 -5.83
N ALA A 437 13.26 -19.22 -5.50
CA ALA A 437 13.82 -19.20 -4.16
C ALA A 437 14.26 -17.79 -3.75
N SER A 438 14.95 -17.07 -4.63
CA SER A 438 15.35 -15.67 -4.42
C SER A 438 14.14 -14.77 -4.20
N LEU A 439 13.13 -14.89 -5.08
CA LEU A 439 11.90 -14.11 -4.96
C LEU A 439 11.16 -14.41 -3.66
N ARG A 440 10.95 -15.68 -3.32
CA ARG A 440 10.28 -16.06 -2.07
C ARG A 440 11.07 -15.65 -0.82
N ALA A 441 12.41 -15.61 -0.88
CA ALA A 441 13.23 -15.16 0.24
C ALA A 441 13.11 -13.64 0.45
N ALA A 442 13.14 -12.86 -0.64
CA ALA A 442 12.97 -11.40 -0.57
C ALA A 442 11.56 -10.99 -0.07
N TYR A 443 10.56 -11.82 -0.32
CA TYR A 443 9.16 -11.60 0.09
C TYR A 443 8.69 -12.64 1.12
N ALA A 444 9.58 -13.11 2.00
CA ALA A 444 9.31 -14.21 2.91
C ALA A 444 8.10 -13.97 3.82
N GLY A 445 7.89 -12.73 4.26
CA GLY A 445 6.72 -12.29 5.02
C GLY A 445 5.42 -12.53 4.28
N ILE A 446 5.36 -12.09 3.03
CA ILE A 446 4.20 -12.28 2.15
C ILE A 446 3.94 -13.76 1.88
N VAL A 447 5.00 -14.54 1.60
CA VAL A 447 4.88 -15.99 1.40
C VAL A 447 4.31 -16.67 2.64
N LYS A 448 4.78 -16.29 3.83
CA LYS A 448 4.27 -16.82 5.08
C LYS A 448 2.80 -16.44 5.28
N ALA A 449 2.42 -15.21 4.95
CA ALA A 449 1.03 -14.76 5.02
C ALA A 449 0.11 -15.64 4.17
N PHE A 450 0.46 -15.85 2.89
CA PHE A 450 -0.34 -16.67 1.99
C PHE A 450 -0.35 -18.15 2.36
N ARG A 451 0.77 -18.70 2.86
CA ARG A 451 0.78 -20.06 3.41
C ARG A 451 -0.12 -20.19 4.63
N THR A 452 -0.07 -19.19 5.51
CA THR A 452 -0.92 -19.14 6.71
C THR A 452 -2.37 -19.18 6.30
N ILE A 453 -2.80 -18.30 5.38
CA ILE A 453 -4.14 -18.28 4.79
C ILE A 453 -4.49 -19.62 4.14
N GLY A 454 -3.60 -20.19 3.33
CA GLY A 454 -3.83 -21.47 2.66
C GLY A 454 -4.07 -22.65 3.62
N THR A 455 -3.49 -22.61 4.82
CA THR A 455 -3.72 -23.63 5.87
C THR A 455 -4.95 -23.35 6.75
N GLN A 456 -5.61 -22.19 6.62
CA GLN A 456 -6.77 -21.85 7.45
C GLN A 456 -7.95 -22.76 7.16
N SER A 457 -8.22 -23.09 5.89
CA SER A 457 -9.31 -24.00 5.53
C SER A 457 -9.16 -25.34 6.25
N ASP A 458 -7.97 -25.96 6.24
CA ASP A 458 -7.73 -27.21 6.97
C ASP A 458 -8.03 -27.08 8.48
N ARG A 459 -7.64 -25.96 9.10
CA ARG A 459 -7.91 -25.70 10.52
C ARG A 459 -9.39 -25.48 10.80
N ILE A 460 -10.07 -24.70 9.96
CA ILE A 460 -11.52 -24.46 10.06
C ILE A 460 -12.26 -25.78 9.92
N GLN A 461 -11.93 -26.61 8.93
CA GLN A 461 -12.52 -27.94 8.75
C GLN A 461 -12.28 -28.86 9.95
N GLN A 462 -11.11 -28.77 10.61
CA GLN A 462 -10.86 -29.49 11.87
C GLN A 462 -11.78 -29.00 12.99
N ILE A 463 -11.95 -27.68 13.15
CA ILE A 463 -12.87 -27.09 14.13
C ILE A 463 -14.30 -27.55 13.85
N VAL A 464 -14.77 -27.46 12.60
CA VAL A 464 -16.11 -27.91 12.18
C VAL A 464 -16.35 -29.37 12.55
N ARG A 465 -15.37 -30.25 12.32
CA ARG A 465 -15.47 -31.68 12.64
C ARG A 465 -15.43 -31.98 14.14
N SER A 466 -14.91 -31.06 14.95
CA SER A 466 -14.82 -31.21 16.41
C SER A 466 -16.14 -30.90 17.13
N VAL A 467 -17.08 -30.23 16.46
CA VAL A 467 -18.36 -29.82 17.07
C VAL A 467 -19.21 -31.06 17.40
N PRO A 468 -19.72 -31.19 18.64
CA PRO A 468 -20.58 -32.29 19.00
C PRO A 468 -21.86 -32.34 18.15
N GLY A 469 -22.31 -33.54 17.77
CA GLY A 469 -23.45 -33.73 16.86
C GLY A 469 -24.71 -32.94 17.24
N GLN A 470 -25.03 -32.85 18.53
CA GLN A 470 -26.18 -32.09 19.04
C GLN A 470 -26.16 -30.58 18.75
N TYR A 471 -24.99 -30.01 18.45
CA TYR A 471 -24.80 -28.60 18.09
C TYR A 471 -24.52 -28.40 16.59
N SER A 472 -24.41 -29.48 15.82
CA SER A 472 -24.06 -29.45 14.40
C SER A 472 -25.26 -29.16 13.47
N GLY A 473 -26.48 -29.12 14.01
CA GLY A 473 -27.71 -28.98 13.21
C GLY A 473 -28.02 -30.19 12.30
N ARG A 474 -27.34 -31.33 12.50
CA ARG A 474 -27.55 -32.60 11.80
C ARG A 474 -28.48 -33.55 12.54
#